data_AF-A0A437SDK8-F1
#
_entry.id   AF-A0A437SDK8-F1
#
_cell.length_a   1.000
_cell.length_b   1.000
_cell.length_c   1.000
_cell.angle_alpha   90.00
_cell.angle_beta   90.00
_cell.angle_gamma   90.00
#
_symmetry.space_group_name_H-M   'P 1'
#
loop_
_entity.id
_entity.type
_entity.pdbx_description
1 polymer ?
#
loop_
_entity_poly.entity_id
_entity_poly.type
_entity_poly.pdbx_seq_one_letter_code
_entity_poly.pdbx_strand_id
1 'polypeptide(L)'
;MKREWLIKLRVNKGLKQFEVAKKLDISSNYYCEIEKGKKNPRWNIAMRIAEFFGVSVDNFFYNPTRVSRVKKRTEEKENESITSIATSNK
;
A
#
# COMPACT_ATOMS: atom_id res chain seq x y z
N MET A 1 4.98 -3.76 -13.44
CA MET A 1 6.19 -3.88 -12.60
C MET A 1 5.96 -5.01 -11.60
N LYS A 2 6.90 -5.96 -11.47
CA LYS A 2 6.77 -7.11 -10.56
C LYS A 2 6.85 -6.66 -9.10
N ARG A 3 6.00 -7.20 -8.23
CA ARG A 3 5.95 -6.88 -6.79
C ARG A 3 6.96 -7.76 -6.03
N GLU A 4 8.24 -7.44 -6.16
CA GLU A 4 9.33 -8.21 -5.52
C GLU A 4 9.17 -8.29 -4.00
N TRP A 5 8.61 -7.25 -3.37
CA TRP A 5 8.34 -7.24 -1.92
C TRP A 5 7.38 -8.36 -1.51
N LEU A 6 6.31 -8.59 -2.28
CA LEU A 6 5.30 -9.60 -1.98
C LEU A 6 5.86 -11.02 -2.16
N ILE A 7 6.68 -11.20 -3.18
CA ILE A 7 7.36 -12.47 -3.46
C ILE A 7 8.32 -12.83 -2.33
N LYS A 8 9.12 -11.86 -1.86
CA LYS A 8 10.04 -12.06 -0.74
C LYS A 8 9.30 -12.48 0.53
N LEU A 9 8.20 -11.82 0.87
CA LEU A 9 7.39 -12.18 2.04
C LEU A 9 6.86 -13.62 1.95
N ARG A 10 6.36 -14.03 0.77
CA ARG A 10 5.90 -15.40 0.55
C ARG A 10 7.03 -16.41 0.70
N VAL A 11 8.18 -16.17 0.07
CA VAL A 11 9.34 -17.08 0.11
C VAL A 11 9.92 -17.19 1.53
N ASN A 12 9.98 -16.09 2.27
CA ASN A 12 10.45 -16.09 3.66
C ASN A 12 9.55 -16.92 4.59
N LYS A 13 8.25 -17.03 4.27
CA LYS A 13 7.33 -17.95 4.96
C LYS A 13 7.39 -19.39 4.46
N GLY A 14 8.24 -19.70 3.47
CA GLY A 14 8.36 -21.03 2.87
C GLY A 14 7.15 -21.46 2.03
N LEU A 15 6.31 -20.51 1.61
CA LEU A 15 5.02 -20.83 0.96
C LEU A 15 5.11 -20.80 -0.57
N LYS A 16 4.39 -21.71 -1.22
CA LYS A 16 4.11 -21.68 -2.65
C LYS A 16 2.92 -20.77 -2.96
N GLN A 17 2.84 -20.28 -4.20
CA GLN A 17 1.78 -19.35 -4.62
C GLN A 17 0.38 -19.92 -4.39
N PHE A 18 0.17 -21.21 -4.69
CA PHE A 18 -1.14 -21.86 -4.51
C PHE A 18 -1.54 -21.98 -3.04
N GLU A 19 -0.58 -22.09 -2.11
CA GLU A 19 -0.85 -22.19 -0.68
C GLU A 19 -1.34 -20.86 -0.12
N VAL A 20 -0.72 -19.76 -0.53
CA VAL A 20 -1.18 -18.41 -0.18
C VAL A 20 -2.56 -18.16 -0.80
N ALA A 21 -2.76 -18.51 -2.07
CA ALA A 21 -4.03 -18.37 -2.74
C ALA A 21 -5.16 -19.15 -2.05
N LYS A 22 -4.88 -20.39 -1.61
CA LYS A 22 -5.82 -21.22 -0.84
C LYS A 22 -6.18 -20.58 0.49
N LYS A 23 -5.20 -20.08 1.25
CA LYS A 23 -5.45 -19.38 2.53
C LYS A 23 -6.26 -18.09 2.36
N LEU A 24 -6.08 -17.43 1.21
CA LEU A 24 -6.78 -16.21 0.86
C LEU A 24 -8.04 -16.45 0.02
N ASP A 25 -8.49 -17.69 -0.12
CA ASP A 25 -9.69 -18.04 -0.91
C ASP A 25 -9.77 -17.32 -2.26
N ILE A 26 -8.68 -17.40 -3.03
CA ILE A 26 -8.56 -16.85 -4.39
C ILE A 26 -7.89 -17.88 -5.30
N SER A 27 -8.02 -17.68 -6.61
CA SER A 27 -7.32 -18.57 -7.56
C SER A 27 -5.80 -18.35 -7.51
N SER A 28 -5.05 -19.45 -7.65
CA SER A 28 -3.58 -19.41 -7.71
C SER A 28 -3.08 -18.51 -8.85
N ASN A 29 -3.75 -18.55 -10.00
CA ASN A 29 -3.43 -17.68 -11.13
C ASN A 29 -3.60 -16.20 -10.77
N TYR A 30 -4.68 -15.84 -10.07
CA TYR A 30 -4.92 -14.46 -9.65
C TYR A 30 -3.83 -13.96 -8.70
N TYR A 31 -3.45 -14.76 -7.70
CA TYR A 31 -2.34 -14.42 -6.82
C TYR A 31 -1.00 -14.28 -7.58
N CYS A 32 -0.72 -15.15 -8.55
CA CYS A 32 0.45 -15.05 -9.42
C CYS A 32 0.45 -13.75 -10.26
N GLU A 33 -0.70 -13.34 -10.79
CA GLU A 33 -0.86 -12.08 -11.52
C GLU A 33 -0.63 -10.85 -10.63
N ILE A 34 -1.02 -10.92 -9.35
CA ILE A 34 -0.74 -9.89 -8.35
C ILE A 34 0.77 -9.80 -8.10
N GLU A 35 1.47 -10.91 -7.87
CA GLU A 35 2.93 -10.91 -7.68
C GLU A 35 3.67 -10.36 -8.91
N LYS A 36 3.21 -10.70 -10.12
CA LYS A 36 3.78 -10.18 -11.38
C LYS A 36 3.45 -8.71 -11.64
N GLY A 37 2.55 -8.11 -10.86
CA GLY A 37 2.09 -6.75 -11.08
C GLY A 37 1.17 -6.58 -12.29
N LYS A 38 0.65 -7.67 -12.85
CA LYS A 38 -0.28 -7.65 -13.98
C LYS A 38 -1.68 -7.26 -13.54
N LYS A 39 -2.07 -7.66 -12.34
CA LYS A 39 -3.34 -7.26 -11.72
C LYS A 39 -3.11 -6.51 -10.43
N ASN A 40 -3.97 -5.54 -10.18
CA ASN A 40 -4.10 -4.93 -8.88
C ASN A 40 -5.22 -5.65 -8.11
N PRO A 41 -4.97 -6.10 -6.87
CA PRO A 41 -6.04 -6.66 -6.06
C PRO A 41 -7.12 -5.60 -5.77
N ARG A 42 -8.38 -6.04 -5.66
CA ARG A 42 -9.43 -5.20 -5.08
C ARG A 42 -9.13 -4.94 -3.60
N TRP A 43 -9.71 -3.89 -3.04
CA TRP A 43 -9.49 -3.46 -1.65
C TRP A 43 -9.58 -4.62 -0.65
N ASN A 44 -10.66 -5.40 -0.71
CA ASN A 44 -10.87 -6.54 0.17
C ASN A 44 -9.74 -7.59 0.08
N ILE A 45 -9.26 -7.88 -1.12
CA ILE A 45 -8.19 -8.87 -1.31
C ILE A 45 -6.84 -8.28 -0.88
N ALA A 46 -6.58 -7.01 -1.19
CA ALA A 46 -5.37 -6.31 -0.74
C ALA A 46 -5.27 -6.32 0.79
N MET A 47 -6.39 -6.04 1.49
CA MET A 47 -6.47 -6.08 2.95
C MET A 47 -6.17 -7.47 3.50
N ARG A 48 -6.78 -8.52 2.94
CA ARG A 48 -6.52 -9.91 3.37
C ARG A 48 -5.07 -10.32 3.15
N ILE A 49 -4.45 -9.91 2.04
CA ILE A 49 -3.03 -10.17 1.79
C ILE A 49 -2.17 -9.40 2.81
N ALA A 50 -2.50 -8.14 3.07
CA ALA A 50 -1.80 -7.28 4.01
C ALA A 50 -1.83 -7.86 5.43
N GLU A 51 -3.01 -8.28 5.90
CA GLU A 51 -3.21 -8.97 7.18
C GLU A 51 -2.44 -10.29 7.23
N PHE A 52 -2.52 -11.11 6.18
CA PHE A 52 -1.83 -12.40 6.12
C PHE A 52 -0.30 -12.27 6.25
N PHE A 53 0.29 -11.20 5.71
CA PHE A 53 1.72 -10.95 5.78
C PHE A 53 2.14 -9.97 6.88
N GLY A 54 1.19 -9.33 7.58
CA GLY A 54 1.47 -8.34 8.62
C GLY A 54 2.10 -7.04 8.07
N VAL A 55 1.63 -6.57 6.92
CA VAL A 55 2.14 -5.35 6.25
C VAL A 55 1.03 -4.32 6.03
N SER A 56 1.37 -3.07 5.76
CA SER A 56 0.35 -2.07 5.37
C SER A 56 -0.24 -2.39 3.99
N VAL A 57 -1.56 -2.22 3.86
CA VAL A 57 -2.30 -2.32 2.59
C VAL A 57 -1.89 -1.23 1.60
N ASP A 58 -1.32 -0.11 2.08
CA ASP A 58 -0.84 1.00 1.26
C ASP A 58 0.24 0.57 0.27
N ASN A 59 0.98 -0.50 0.56
CA ASN A 59 1.98 -1.08 -0.33
C ASN A 59 1.41 -1.51 -1.69
N PHE A 60 0.10 -1.75 -1.78
CA PHE A 60 -0.58 -2.06 -3.04
C PHE A 60 -0.96 -0.83 -3.86
N PHE A 61 -1.14 0.32 -3.19
CA PHE A 61 -1.72 1.54 -3.76
C PHE A 61 -0.77 2.73 -3.79
N TYR A 62 0.42 2.58 -3.21
CA TYR A 62 1.44 3.63 -3.22
C TYR A 62 1.83 3.97 -4.66
N ASN A 63 1.43 5.17 -5.08
CA ASN A 63 1.84 5.76 -6.35
C ASN A 63 2.64 7.04 -6.07
N PRO A 64 3.98 7.01 -6.21
CA PRO A 64 4.83 8.16 -5.90
C PRO A 64 4.49 9.39 -6.74
N THR A 65 3.87 9.24 -7.92
CA THR A 65 3.48 10.38 -8.76
C THR A 65 2.25 11.14 -8.27
N ARG A 66 1.45 10.58 -7.35
CA ARG A 66 0.22 11.24 -6.82
C ARG A 66 0.41 11.91 -5.46
N VAL A 67 1.39 11.48 -4.66
CA VAL A 67 1.63 12.02 -3.30
C VAL A 67 2.18 13.45 -3.29
N SER A 68 2.82 13.89 -4.37
CA SER A 68 3.37 15.24 -4.52
C SER A 68 2.31 16.35 -4.46
N ARG A 69 1.05 16.06 -4.81
CA ARG A 69 -0.05 17.04 -4.78
C ARG A 69 -0.62 17.29 -3.38
N VAL A 70 -0.55 16.30 -2.48
CA VAL A 70 -1.11 16.39 -1.12
C VAL A 70 -0.12 17.05 -0.16
N LYS A 71 1.18 16.74 -0.31
CA LYS A 71 2.22 17.37 0.52
C LYS A 71 2.20 18.89 0.41
N LYS A 72 2.13 19.41 -0.82
CA LYS A 72 2.03 20.85 -1.10
C LYS A 72 0.85 21.52 -0.39
N ARG A 73 -0.30 20.84 -0.29
CA ARG A 73 -1.53 21.37 0.30
C ARG A 73 -1.59 21.29 1.83
N THR A 74 -0.72 20.49 2.44
CA THR A 74 -0.64 20.34 3.91
C THR A 74 0.37 21.33 4.48
N GLU A 75 1.49 21.51 3.78
CA GLU A 75 2.51 22.53 4.08
C GLU A 75 1.94 23.95 3.98
N GLU A 76 1.08 24.23 2.99
CA GLU A 76 0.39 25.54 2.86
C GLU A 76 -0.55 25.86 4.06
N LYS A 77 -1.22 24.85 4.63
CA LYS A 77 -2.17 25.04 5.75
C LYS A 77 -1.50 25.21 7.12
N GLU A 78 -0.39 24.52 7.36
CA GLU A 78 0.41 24.72 8.58
C GLU A 78 1.04 26.13 8.61
N ASN A 79 1.49 26.63 7.45
CA ASN A 79 2.11 27.95 7.33
C ASN A 79 1.10 29.10 7.53
N GLU A 80 -0.15 28.95 7.08
CA GLU A 80 -1.26 29.90 7.32
C GLU A 80 -1.71 29.92 8.80
N SER A 81 -1.62 28.78 9.49
CA SER A 81 -1.99 28.67 10.91
C SER A 81 -0.94 29.30 11.83
N ILE A 82 0.35 29.27 11.46
CA ILE A 82 1.45 29.87 12.23
C ILE A 82 1.44 31.40 12.12
N THR A 83 1.08 31.95 10.95
CA THR A 83 1.09 33.39 10.67
C THR A 83 -0.06 34.15 11.34
N SER A 84 -1.19 33.48 11.61
CA SER A 84 -2.34 34.07 12.30
C SER A 84 -2.18 34.15 13.83
N ILE A 85 -1.27 33.37 14.43
CA ILE A 85 -1.01 33.37 15.88
C ILE A 85 -0.03 34.48 16.28
N ALA A 86 0.84 34.94 15.36
CA ALA A 86 1.91 35.89 15.65
C ALA A 86 1.47 37.36 15.79
N THR A 87 0.22 37.72 15.44
CA THR A 87 -0.25 39.13 15.40
C THR A 87 -1.16 39.55 16.56
N SER A 88 -1.48 38.67 17.51
CA SER A 88 -2.34 39.00 18.67
C SER A 88 -1.60 38.91 20.01
N ASN A 89 -0.41 39.53 20.10
CA ASN A 89 0.22 39.85 21.37
C ASN A 89 0.57 41.36 21.37
N LYS A 90 -0.42 42.20 21.64
CA LYS A 90 -0.22 43.58 22.06
C LYS A 90 -1.23 43.93 23.15
#